data_AF-A0AAD3Y1Q3-F1
#
_entry.id   AF-A0AAD3Y1Q3-F1
#
_cell.length_a   1.000
_cell.length_b   1.000
_cell.length_c   1.000
_cell.angle_alpha   90.00
_cell.angle_beta   90.00
_cell.angle_gamma   90.00
#
_symmetry.space_group_name_H-M   'P 1'
#
loop_
_entity.id
_entity.type
_entity.pdbx_description
1 polymer ?
#
loop_
_entity_poly.entity_id
_entity_poly.type
_entity_poly.pdbx_seq_one_letter_code
_entity_poly.pdbx_strand_id
1 'polypeptide(L)'
;MVCEAYGDGFRRGTDATRQGIVPLQIKAGALLFLAAAIKFLVVIGPHAHGTETLIRNYEVIPCKHTTPLQGLSAWTSTNYQWSVKMWLASLPR
;
A
#
# COMPACT_ATOMS: atom_id res chain seq x y z
N MET A 1 1.70 28.58 0.43
CA MET A 1 1.86 27.12 0.29
C MET A 1 0.67 26.63 -0.50
N VAL A 2 0.82 26.61 -1.83
CA VAL A 2 -0.34 26.55 -2.73
C VAL A 2 -0.66 25.09 -3.01
N CYS A 3 -1.51 24.52 -2.17
CA CYS A 3 -2.38 23.41 -2.57
C CYS A 3 -3.54 23.98 -3.41
N GLU A 4 -3.26 24.83 -4.41
CA GLU A 4 -4.26 25.15 -5.43
C GLU A 4 -4.08 24.16 -6.57
N ALA A 5 -5.17 23.43 -6.78
CA ALA A 5 -5.27 22.32 -7.69
C ALA A 5 -5.05 22.78 -9.13
N TYR A 6 -4.00 22.29 -9.77
CA TYR A 6 -3.98 22.16 -11.22
C TYR A 6 -4.45 20.75 -11.61
N GLY A 7 -5.77 20.56 -11.56
CA GLY A 7 -6.48 19.47 -12.25
C GLY A 7 -6.28 18.03 -11.74
N ASP A 8 -6.42 17.09 -12.69
CA ASP A 8 -6.52 15.62 -12.53
C ASP A 8 -5.24 14.89 -12.04
N GLY A 9 -4.31 15.58 -11.37
CA GLY A 9 -3.00 15.02 -11.01
C GLY A 9 -3.09 13.71 -10.21
N PHE A 10 -3.93 13.69 -9.17
CA PHE A 10 -4.15 12.49 -8.35
C PHE A 10 -4.76 11.32 -9.14
N ARG A 11 -5.71 11.61 -10.04
CA ARG A 11 -6.35 10.60 -10.90
C ARG A 11 -5.33 9.99 -11.87
N ARG A 12 -4.53 10.81 -12.55
CA ARG A 12 -3.46 10.33 -13.44
C ARG A 12 -2.43 9.49 -12.72
N GLY A 13 -2.04 9.90 -11.51
CA GLY A 13 -1.16 9.10 -10.66
C GLY A 13 -1.76 7.72 -10.37
N THR A 14 -3.04 7.69 -9.99
CA THR A 14 -3.77 6.44 -9.74
C THR A 14 -3.87 5.56 -10.99
N ASP A 15 -4.19 6.14 -12.15
CA ASP A 15 -4.32 5.41 -13.41
C ASP A 15 -2.97 4.85 -13.86
N ALA A 16 -1.89 5.64 -13.76
CA ALA A 16 -0.54 5.18 -14.04
C ALA A 16 -0.10 4.05 -13.09
N THR A 17 -0.38 4.16 -11.80
CA THR A 17 -0.09 3.09 -10.84
C THR A 17 -0.86 1.81 -11.18
N ARG A 18 -2.14 1.90 -11.53
CA ARG A 18 -2.95 0.73 -11.94
C ARG A 18 -2.39 0.03 -13.17
N GLN A 19 -1.87 0.78 -14.13
CA GLN A 19 -1.25 0.24 -15.35
C GLN A 19 0.17 -0.30 -15.11
N GLY A 20 0.86 0.20 -14.09
CA GLY A 20 2.25 -0.17 -13.77
C GLY A 20 2.41 -1.38 -12.84
N ILE A 21 1.33 -1.87 -12.21
CA ILE A 21 1.39 -3.06 -11.35
C ILE A 21 1.51 -4.31 -12.22
N VAL A 22 2.59 -5.07 -12.02
CA VAL A 22 2.86 -6.32 -12.74
C VAL A 22 2.65 -7.52 -11.81
N PRO A 23 1.67 -8.41 -12.10
CA PRO A 23 1.53 -9.67 -11.38
C PRO A 23 2.68 -10.63 -11.71
N LEU A 24 3.53 -10.95 -10.74
CA LEU A 24 4.65 -11.89 -10.94
C LEU A 24 4.24 -13.36 -10.81
N GLN A 25 3.29 -13.66 -9.92
CA GLN A 25 2.77 -15.00 -9.72
C GLN A 25 1.27 -14.92 -9.45
N ILE A 26 0.50 -15.78 -10.13
CA ILE A 26 -0.93 -15.90 -9.95
C ILE A 26 -1.24 -17.38 -9.69
N LYS A 27 -1.66 -17.71 -8.46
CA LYS A 27 -2.22 -19.03 -8.15
C LYS A 27 -3.71 -19.04 -8.46
N ALA A 28 -4.24 -20.18 -8.91
CA ALA A 28 -5.69 -20.34 -9.10
C ALA A 28 -6.43 -19.95 -7.80
N GLY A 29 -7.35 -19.00 -7.90
CA GLY A 29 -8.12 -18.47 -6.76
C GLY A 29 -7.46 -17.33 -5.97
N ALA A 30 -6.21 -16.92 -6.28
CA ALA A 30 -5.49 -15.90 -5.50
C ALA A 30 -5.68 -14.45 -6.01
N LEU A 31 -6.16 -14.24 -7.24
CA LEU A 31 -6.17 -12.91 -7.87
C LEU A 31 -7.48 -12.15 -7.76
N LEU A 32 -8.55 -12.75 -7.27
CA LEU A 32 -9.72 -11.99 -6.88
C LEU A 32 -9.69 -11.79 -5.37
N PHE A 33 -9.10 -10.68 -4.95
CA PHE A 33 -9.52 -10.02 -3.72
C PHE A 33 -10.99 -9.63 -3.90
N LEU A 34 -11.89 -10.59 -3.76
CA LEU A 34 -13.31 -10.32 -3.72
C LEU A 34 -13.55 -9.74 -2.32
N ALA A 35 -13.62 -8.41 -2.23
CA ALA A 35 -13.84 -7.72 -0.96
C ALA A 35 -15.03 -8.31 -0.18
N ALA A 36 -16.06 -8.79 -0.90
CA ALA A 36 -17.21 -9.47 -0.31
C ALA A 36 -16.90 -10.83 0.35
N ALA A 37 -15.86 -11.55 -0.09
CA ALA A 37 -15.46 -12.83 0.49
C ALA A 37 -14.52 -12.66 1.71
N ILE A 38 -13.83 -11.52 1.83
CA ILE A 38 -12.82 -11.28 2.86
C ILE A 38 -13.41 -10.37 3.94
N LYS A 39 -13.82 -10.96 5.07
CA LYS A 39 -14.39 -10.23 6.22
C LYS A 39 -13.35 -9.48 7.04
N PHE A 40 -12.09 -9.92 6.98
CA PHE A 40 -11.00 -9.35 7.75
C PHE A 40 -9.67 -9.57 7.04
N LEU A 41 -8.80 -8.56 7.07
CA LEU A 41 -7.48 -8.60 6.45
C LEU A 41 -6.40 -8.13 7.43
N VAL A 42 -5.32 -8.90 7.56
CA VAL A 42 -4.13 -8.44 8.27
C VAL A 42 -3.11 -7.92 7.25
N VAL A 43 -2.74 -6.65 7.37
CA VAL A 43 -1.75 -6.01 6.52
C VAL A 43 -0.42 -5.98 7.27
N ILE A 44 0.59 -6.66 6.73
CA ILE A 44 1.86 -6.91 7.40
C ILE A 44 3.01 -6.30 6.59
N GLY A 45 3.89 -5.53 7.25
CA GLY A 45 5.17 -5.10 6.69
C GLY A 45 5.51 -3.61 6.89
N PRO A 46 6.79 -3.25 6.69
CA PRO A 46 7.29 -1.89 6.94
C PRO A 46 6.73 -0.85 5.95
N HIS A 47 6.32 -1.26 4.75
CA HIS A 47 5.74 -0.37 3.73
C HIS A 47 4.21 -0.23 3.79
N ALA A 48 3.53 -0.92 4.71
CA ALA A 48 2.07 -0.93 4.76
C ALA A 48 1.48 0.37 5.34
N HIS A 49 2.14 0.99 6.31
CA HIS A 49 1.68 2.22 6.99
C HIS A 49 2.54 3.45 6.68
N GLY A 50 3.60 3.32 5.87
CA GLY A 50 4.48 4.42 5.48
C GLY A 50 4.00 5.16 4.23
N THR A 51 4.10 6.49 4.23
CA THR A 51 3.85 7.35 3.06
C THR A 51 5.14 7.69 2.31
N GLU A 52 6.24 7.91 3.02
CA GLU A 52 7.53 8.34 2.45
C GLU A 52 8.20 7.29 1.56
N THR A 53 7.96 6.01 1.80
CA THR A 53 8.56 4.94 0.98
C THR A 53 7.83 4.73 -0.35
N LEU A 54 6.61 5.25 -0.48
CA LEU A 54 5.84 5.23 -1.73
C LEU A 54 6.24 6.39 -2.65
N ILE A 55 6.99 7.32 -2.07
CA ILE A 55 7.42 8.58 -2.64
C ILE A 55 8.82 8.41 -3.21
N ARG A 56 9.04 8.81 -4.46
CA ARG A 56 10.35 8.63 -5.13
C ARG A 56 11.31 9.78 -4.85
N ASN A 57 12.59 9.55 -5.13
CA ASN A 57 13.73 10.43 -4.81
C ASN A 57 13.78 11.81 -5.51
N TYR A 58 12.74 12.24 -6.22
CA TYR A 58 12.66 13.54 -6.89
C TYR A 58 11.32 14.22 -6.61
N GLU A 59 10.82 14.12 -5.38
CA GLU A 59 9.43 14.45 -5.11
C GLU A 59 9.11 15.90 -4.78
N VAL A 60 7.98 16.34 -5.34
CA VAL A 60 7.17 17.44 -4.85
C VAL A 60 6.15 16.84 -3.90
N ILE A 61 6.17 17.21 -2.62
CA ILE A 61 5.25 16.68 -1.58
C ILE A 61 3.80 16.79 -2.06
N PRO A 62 3.12 15.66 -2.31
CA PRO A 62 1.73 15.67 -2.75
C PRO A 62 0.77 16.15 -1.65
N CYS A 63 -0.29 16.84 -2.06
CA CYS A 63 -1.33 17.34 -1.14
C CYS A 63 -2.15 16.21 -0.48
N LYS A 64 -2.19 15.02 -1.10
CA LYS A 64 -2.90 13.84 -0.59
C LYS A 64 -2.13 12.57 -0.95
N HIS A 65 -2.09 11.65 0.01
CA HIS A 65 -1.49 10.33 -0.10
C HIS A 65 -2.45 9.26 0.39
N THR A 66 -2.23 8.04 -0.04
CA THR A 66 -2.97 6.87 0.46
C THR A 66 -1.97 5.74 0.66
N THR A 67 -1.78 5.33 1.92
CA THR A 67 -0.94 4.17 2.25
C THR A 67 -1.63 2.87 1.82
N PRO A 68 -0.89 1.77 1.60
CA PRO A 68 -1.48 0.46 1.34
C PRO A 68 -2.51 0.06 2.41
N LEU A 69 -2.22 0.33 3.68
CA LEU A 69 -3.18 0.11 4.77
C LEU A 69 -4.46 0.90 4.53
N GLN A 70 -4.39 2.22 4.35
CA GLN A 70 -5.57 3.07 4.12
C GLN A 70 -6.36 2.63 2.87
N GLY A 71 -5.66 2.28 1.79
CA GLY A 71 -6.28 1.82 0.55
C GLY A 71 -7.04 0.50 0.72
N LEU A 72 -6.50 -0.44 1.50
CA LEU A 72 -7.14 -1.73 1.78
C LEU A 72 -8.26 -1.62 2.83
N SER A 73 -8.08 -0.77 3.85
CA SER A 73 -9.10 -0.49 4.87
C SER A 73 -10.39 0.10 4.29
N ALA A 74 -10.33 0.71 3.11
CA ALA A 74 -11.51 1.19 2.40
C ALA A 74 -12.42 0.06 1.89
N TRP A 75 -11.93 -1.18 1.80
CA TRP A 75 -12.66 -2.32 1.24
C TRP A 75 -13.07 -3.37 2.27
N THR A 76 -12.33 -3.54 3.37
CA THR A 76 -12.63 -4.52 4.42
C THR A 76 -12.03 -4.10 5.76
N SER A 77 -12.47 -4.73 6.85
CA SER A 77 -11.87 -4.51 8.17
C SER A 77 -10.42 -4.97 8.17
N THR A 78 -9.50 -4.07 8.48
CA THR A 78 -8.06 -4.36 8.47
C THR A 78 -7.41 -4.22 9.84
N ASN A 79 -6.45 -5.09 10.15
CA ASN A 79 -5.49 -4.89 11.23
C ASN A 79 -4.09 -4.74 10.65
N TYR A 80 -3.30 -3.82 11.21
CA TYR A 80 -1.93 -3.59 10.80
C TYR A 80 -0.95 -4.25 11.76
N GLN A 81 0.06 -4.92 11.21
CA GLN A 81 1.23 -5.36 11.98
C GLN A 81 2.52 -4.92 11.29
N TRP A 82 3.39 -4.29 12.07
CA TRP A 82 4.80 -4.18 11.70
C TRP A 82 5.38 -5.59 11.58
N SER A 83 6.08 -5.88 10.49
CA SER A 83 6.92 -7.06 10.41
C SER A 83 8.36 -6.66 10.16
N VAL A 84 9.14 -6.77 11.22
CA VAL A 84 10.52 -7.25 11.16
C VAL A 84 10.71 -8.16 12.36
N LYS A 85 10.69 -9.47 12.12
CA LYS A 85 11.44 -10.41 12.94
C LYS A 85 12.42 -11.13 12.02
N MET A 86 13.49 -10.42 11.67
CA MET A 86 14.70 -11.09 11.19
C MET A 86 15.22 -11.94 12.35
N TRP A 87 15.63 -13.16 12.05
CA TRP A 87 16.06 -14.24 12.96
C TRP A 87 17.29 -13.93 13.86
N LEU A 88 17.31 -12.80 14.57
CA LEU A 88 18.40 -12.39 15.47
C LEU A 88 18.07 -12.60 16.97
N ALA A 89 16.86 -13.04 17.30
CA ALA A 89 16.48 -13.35 18.69
C ALA A 89 16.71 -14.82 19.11
N SER A 90 17.37 -15.62 18.26
CA SER A 90 17.64 -17.05 18.50
C SER A 90 19.13 -17.41 18.57
N LEU A 91 20.03 -16.43 18.55
CA LEU A 91 21.44 -16.67 18.86
C LEU A 91 21.64 -16.54 20.37
N PRO A 92 22.09 -17.60 21.08
CA PRO A 92 22.55 -17.44 22.45
C PRO A 92 23.72 -16.44 22.47
N ARG A 93 23.65 -15.52 23.42
CA ARG A 93 24.73 -14.56 23.71
C ARG A 93 26.02 -15.28 24.08
#